data_AF-A0AAV4V7Z3-F1
#
_entry.id   AF-A0AAV4V7Z3-F1
#
_cell.length_a   1.000
_cell.length_b   1.000
_cell.length_c   1.000
_cell.angle_alpha   90.00
_cell.angle_beta   90.00
_cell.angle_gamma   90.00
#
_symmetry.space_group_name_H-M   'P 1'
#
loop_
_entity.id
_entity.type
_entity.pdbx_description
1 polymer ?
#
loop_
_entity_poly.entity_id
_entity_poly.type
_entity_poly.pdbx_seq_one_letter_code
_entity_poly.pdbx_strand_id
1 'polypeptide(L)'
;KIQDTVDIVHMKTFTHAGPYFVGIILGFLMIKYKDIRMPWFVNSCGWFASTLLCLTSVYGAHRWNIGDPHGPLLTAIFAAVHRTTFAMGVGWITFACVTGHGGAVNKFLSWSLLAPVSRLTFMIYLLHSLVIWVRMGSLRERLYFSHYNMVSTIAKQP
;
A
#
# COMPACT_ATOMS: atom_id res chain seq x y z
N LYS A 1 -11.21 -14.25 18.97
CA LYS A 1 -11.68 -12.93 18.45
C LYS A 1 -10.61 -12.17 17.66
N ILE A 2 -9.46 -11.80 18.25
CA ILE A 2 -8.37 -11.13 17.50
C ILE A 2 -7.72 -12.10 16.48
N GLN A 3 -7.48 -13.35 16.89
CA GLN A 3 -6.95 -14.41 16.04
C GLN A 3 -7.83 -14.65 14.79
N ASP A 4 -9.15 -14.75 14.98
CA ASP A 4 -10.12 -14.97 13.89
C ASP A 4 -10.12 -13.81 12.88
N THR A 5 -9.92 -12.58 13.35
CA THR A 5 -9.87 -11.40 12.46
C THR A 5 -8.63 -11.42 11.57
N VAL A 6 -7.49 -11.87 12.11
CA VAL A 6 -6.25 -12.02 11.34
C VAL A 6 -6.41 -13.14 10.29
N ASP A 7 -6.99 -14.28 10.64
CA ASP A 7 -7.16 -15.38 9.70
C ASP A 7 -8.17 -15.04 8.57
N ILE A 8 -9.25 -14.32 8.87
CA ILE A 8 -10.27 -13.99 7.87
C ILE A 8 -9.84 -12.81 6.97
N VAL A 9 -9.11 -11.83 7.51
CA VAL A 9 -8.75 -10.59 6.78
C VAL A 9 -7.34 -10.63 6.18
N HIS A 10 -6.36 -11.24 6.85
CA HIS A 10 -4.96 -11.32 6.36
C HIS A 10 -4.65 -12.61 5.60
N MET A 11 -5.25 -13.76 5.94
CA MET A 11 -4.87 -15.05 5.33
C MET A 11 -5.71 -15.41 4.08
N LYS A 12 -6.90 -14.81 3.89
CA LYS A 12 -7.72 -15.05 2.69
C LYS A 12 -7.19 -14.26 1.49
N THR A 13 -6.49 -14.96 0.60
CA THR A 13 -5.94 -14.47 -0.67
C THR A 13 -6.94 -13.73 -1.57
N PHE A 14 -8.25 -13.98 -1.41
CA PHE A 14 -9.31 -13.33 -2.20
C PHE A 14 -9.37 -11.81 -2.02
N THR A 15 -9.02 -11.27 -0.85
CA THR A 15 -9.01 -9.80 -0.62
C THR A 15 -7.87 -9.10 -1.36
N HIS A 16 -6.90 -9.86 -1.86
CA HIS A 16 -5.78 -9.38 -2.67
C HIS A 16 -5.91 -9.73 -4.16
N ALA A 17 -6.95 -10.46 -4.57
CA ALA A 17 -7.13 -10.86 -5.97
C ALA A 17 -7.24 -9.64 -6.90
N GLY A 18 -7.96 -8.61 -6.47
CA GLY A 18 -8.17 -7.39 -7.26
C GLY A 18 -6.88 -6.70 -7.71
N PRO A 19 -5.94 -6.32 -6.80
CA PRO A 19 -4.68 -5.72 -7.23
C PRO A 19 -3.81 -6.66 -8.08
N TYR A 20 -3.88 -7.99 -7.90
CA TYR A 20 -3.19 -8.94 -8.79
C TYR A 20 -3.72 -8.87 -10.23
N PHE A 21 -5.04 -8.89 -10.41
CA PHE A 21 -5.64 -8.76 -11.75
C PHE A 21 -5.29 -7.43 -12.40
N VAL A 22 -5.33 -6.33 -11.64
CA VAL A 22 -4.92 -5.00 -12.14
C VAL A 22 -3.47 -5.03 -12.62
N GLY A 23 -2.57 -5.66 -11.87
CA GLY A 23 -1.16 -5.80 -12.25
C GLY A 23 -0.97 -6.64 -13.53
N ILE A 24 -1.67 -7.77 -13.66
CA ILE A 24 -1.61 -8.63 -14.86
C ILE A 24 -2.10 -7.87 -16.09
N ILE A 25 -3.26 -7.21 -15.99
CA ILE A 25 -3.85 -6.41 -17.08
C ILE A 25 -2.88 -5.30 -17.49
N LEU A 26 -2.29 -4.62 -16.51
CA LEU A 26 -1.34 -3.55 -16.77
C LEU A 26 -0.06 -4.04 -17.45
N GLY A 27 0.51 -5.16 -16.99
CA GLY A 27 1.68 -5.78 -17.62
C GLY A 27 1.38 -6.19 -19.06
N PHE A 28 0.20 -6.75 -19.33
CA PHE A 28 -0.23 -7.05 -20.69
C PHE A 28 -0.38 -5.79 -21.55
N LEU A 29 -0.95 -4.72 -20.98
CA LEU A 29 -1.10 -3.42 -21.64
C LEU A 29 0.26 -2.82 -22.01
N MET A 30 1.25 -2.93 -21.12
CA MET A 30 2.62 -2.47 -21.36
C MET A 30 3.29 -3.18 -22.53
N ILE A 31 3.11 -4.51 -22.64
CA ILE A 31 3.69 -5.31 -23.73
C ILE A 31 3.03 -4.93 -25.06
N LYS A 32 1.70 -4.78 -25.06
CA LYS A 32 0.93 -4.52 -26.29
C LYS A 32 1.07 -3.08 -26.81
N TYR A 33 1.20 -2.10 -25.92
CA TYR A 33 1.14 -0.68 -26.26
C TYR A 33 2.44 0.08 -25.97
N LYS A 34 3.58 -0.59 -26.14
CA LYS A 34 4.92 -0.05 -25.88
C LYS A 34 5.24 1.23 -26.67
N ASP A 35 4.75 1.35 -27.91
CA ASP A 35 5.11 2.43 -28.84
C ASP A 35 3.92 3.35 -29.19
N ILE A 36 2.82 3.31 -28.43
CA ILE A 36 1.69 4.22 -28.66
C ILE A 36 2.07 5.65 -28.21
N ARG A 37 1.98 6.60 -29.15
CA ARG A 37 1.98 8.03 -28.84
C ARG A 37 0.62 8.44 -28.30
N MET A 38 0.53 8.64 -27.00
CA MET A 38 -0.71 9.03 -26.34
C MET A 38 -0.95 10.53 -26.52
N PRO A 39 -2.16 10.98 -26.89
CA PRO A 39 -2.46 12.40 -26.94
C PRO A 39 -2.35 13.02 -25.53
N TRP A 40 -1.87 14.26 -25.46
CA TRP A 40 -1.62 14.97 -24.21
C TRP A 40 -2.85 15.03 -23.29
N PHE A 41 -4.05 15.13 -23.87
CA PHE A 41 -5.31 15.16 -23.16
C PHE A 41 -5.56 13.86 -22.37
N VAL A 42 -5.34 12.69 -22.99
CA VAL A 42 -5.53 11.40 -22.33
C VAL A 42 -4.51 11.21 -21.22
N ASN A 43 -3.27 11.64 -21.43
CA ASN A 43 -2.25 11.62 -20.39
C ASN A 43 -2.68 12.49 -19.19
N SER A 44 -3.13 13.73 -19.44
CA SER A 44 -3.56 14.65 -18.38
C SER A 44 -4.76 14.11 -17.61
N CYS A 45 -5.79 13.61 -18.31
CA CYS A 45 -6.96 12.98 -17.68
C CYS A 45 -6.55 11.77 -16.81
N GLY A 46 -5.64 10.94 -17.29
CA GLY A 46 -5.12 9.82 -16.53
C GLY A 46 -4.33 10.23 -15.29
N TRP A 47 -3.55 11.33 -15.36
CA TRP A 47 -2.87 11.89 -14.19
C TRP A 47 -3.85 12.40 -13.14
N PHE A 48 -4.89 13.13 -13.54
CA PHE A 48 -5.94 13.57 -12.64
C PHE A 48 -6.68 12.37 -12.01
N ALA A 49 -7.09 11.40 -12.83
CA ALA A 49 -7.76 10.20 -12.36
C ALA A 49 -6.89 9.42 -11.37
N SER A 50 -5.62 9.15 -11.71
CA SER A 50 -4.68 8.44 -10.84
C SER A 50 -4.51 9.14 -9.49
N THR A 51 -4.33 10.47 -9.51
CA THR A 51 -4.17 11.27 -8.30
C THR A 51 -5.43 11.20 -7.43
N LEU A 52 -6.62 11.35 -8.03
CA LEU A 52 -7.90 11.20 -7.34
C LEU A 52 -8.07 9.81 -6.72
N LEU A 53 -7.73 8.74 -7.45
CA LEU A 53 -7.84 7.37 -6.95
C LEU A 53 -6.90 7.13 -5.77
N CYS A 54 -5.64 7.57 -5.86
CA CYS A 54 -4.66 7.47 -4.78
C CYS A 54 -5.09 8.27 -3.54
N LEU A 55 -5.51 9.53 -3.73
CA LEU A 55 -5.99 10.39 -2.64
C LEU A 55 -7.21 9.79 -1.96
N THR A 56 -8.20 9.33 -2.73
CA THR A 56 -9.43 8.73 -2.19
C THR A 56 -9.11 7.48 -1.36
N SER A 57 -8.16 6.65 -1.82
CA SER A 57 -7.75 5.46 -1.09
C SER A 57 -7.06 5.81 0.25
N VAL A 58 -6.19 6.82 0.27
CA VAL A 58 -5.47 7.23 1.48
C VAL A 58 -6.39 7.99 2.46
N TYR A 59 -7.12 8.99 1.99
CA TYR A 59 -7.99 9.81 2.84
C TYR A 59 -9.26 9.08 3.26
N GLY A 60 -9.75 8.13 2.47
CA GLY A 60 -10.87 7.28 2.89
C GLY A 60 -10.55 6.43 4.12
N ALA A 61 -9.27 6.03 4.29
CA ALA A 61 -8.82 5.31 5.48
C ALA A 61 -8.66 6.22 6.72
N HIS A 62 -8.60 7.54 6.55
CA HIS A 62 -8.41 8.47 7.67
C HIS A 62 -9.59 8.44 8.66
N ARG A 63 -10.82 8.42 8.16
CA ARG A 63 -12.03 8.36 9.01
C ARG A 63 -12.17 7.03 9.75
N TRP A 64 -11.77 5.95 9.08
CA TRP A 64 -11.68 4.62 9.69
C TRP A 64 -10.73 4.61 10.89
N ASN A 65 -9.56 5.25 10.75
CA ASN A 65 -8.55 5.30 11.81
C ASN A 65 -8.93 6.17 13.01
N ILE A 66 -9.86 7.13 12.85
CA ILE A 66 -10.37 7.98 13.95
C ILE A 66 -11.50 7.31 14.73
N GLY A 67 -12.01 6.17 14.28
CA GLY A 67 -13.06 5.42 14.98
C GLY A 67 -14.49 5.91 14.71
N ASP A 68 -14.69 6.73 13.67
CA ASP A 68 -16.01 7.14 13.15
C ASP A 68 -16.23 6.57 11.74
N PRO A 69 -16.41 5.23 11.61
CA PRO A 69 -16.69 4.61 10.33
C PRO A 69 -18.09 5.02 9.85
N HIS A 70 -18.21 5.33 8.56
CA HIS A 70 -19.52 5.40 7.92
C HIS A 70 -20.29 4.09 8.09
N GLY A 71 -21.62 4.13 7.89
CA GLY A 71 -22.51 2.98 8.03
C GLY A 71 -21.92 1.69 7.44
N PRO A 72 -22.26 0.52 8.01
CA PRO A 72 -21.53 -0.74 7.82
C PRO A 72 -21.36 -1.15 6.34
N LEU A 73 -22.32 -0.79 5.49
CA LEU A 73 -22.26 -1.03 4.05
C LEU A 73 -21.12 -0.27 3.36
N LEU A 74 -20.99 1.03 3.62
CA LEU A 74 -19.98 1.88 2.97
C LEU A 74 -18.57 1.49 3.40
N THR A 75 -18.45 1.15 4.67
CA THR A 75 -17.25 0.56 5.27
C THR A 75 -16.80 -0.71 4.53
N ALA A 76 -17.71 -1.66 4.31
CA ALA A 76 -17.38 -2.93 3.67
C ALA A 76 -16.96 -2.75 2.21
N ILE A 77 -17.66 -1.87 1.49
CA ILE A 77 -17.33 -1.54 0.09
C ILE A 77 -15.95 -0.87 0.04
N PHE A 78 -15.68 0.11 0.90
CA PHE A 78 -14.39 0.77 0.97
C PHE A 78 -13.27 -0.22 1.30
N ALA A 79 -13.47 -1.09 2.28
CA ALA A 79 -12.50 -2.12 2.65
C ALA A 79 -12.17 -3.07 1.48
N ALA A 80 -13.13 -3.39 0.62
CA ALA A 80 -12.90 -4.23 -0.55
C ALA A 80 -12.20 -3.49 -1.71
N VAL A 81 -12.52 -2.22 -1.93
CA VAL A 81 -12.15 -1.48 -3.16
C VAL A 81 -10.93 -0.57 -2.99
N HIS A 82 -10.66 -0.04 -1.79
CA HIS A 82 -9.58 0.94 -1.60
C HIS A 82 -8.22 0.46 -2.12
N ARG A 83 -7.91 -0.84 -1.94
CA ARG A 83 -6.64 -1.45 -2.33
C ARG A 83 -6.54 -1.67 -3.85
N THR A 84 -7.64 -2.01 -4.52
CA THR A 84 -7.68 -2.15 -5.99
C THR A 84 -7.58 -0.78 -6.65
N THR A 85 -8.30 0.21 -6.13
CA THR A 85 -8.25 1.59 -6.60
C THR A 85 -6.86 2.21 -6.47
N PHE A 86 -6.18 1.96 -5.35
CA PHE A 86 -4.80 2.38 -5.18
C PHE A 86 -3.85 1.72 -6.20
N ALA A 87 -3.99 0.40 -6.40
CA ALA A 87 -3.20 -0.32 -7.39
C ALA A 87 -3.43 0.18 -8.83
N MET A 88 -4.68 0.54 -9.18
CA MET A 88 -4.97 1.16 -10.49
C MET A 88 -4.31 2.54 -10.63
N GLY A 89 -4.35 3.36 -9.58
CA GLY A 89 -3.70 4.68 -9.56
C GLY A 89 -2.19 4.57 -9.77
N VAL A 90 -1.51 3.75 -8.97
CA VAL A 90 -0.07 3.48 -9.09
C VAL A 90 0.27 2.81 -10.43
N GLY A 91 -0.63 1.95 -10.91
CA GLY A 91 -0.53 1.33 -12.22
C GLY A 91 -0.42 2.38 -13.33
N TRP A 92 -1.37 3.32 -13.39
CA TRP A 92 -1.33 4.39 -14.39
C TRP A 92 -0.01 5.19 -14.36
N ILE A 93 0.49 5.52 -13.15
CA ILE A 93 1.77 6.23 -13.00
C ILE A 93 2.90 5.42 -13.63
N THR A 94 2.94 4.11 -13.36
CA THR A 94 3.98 3.21 -13.89
C THR A 94 3.87 3.11 -15.41
N PHE A 95 2.65 2.97 -15.95
CA PHE A 95 2.41 2.92 -17.40
C PHE A 95 2.83 4.23 -18.09
N ALA A 96 2.51 5.39 -17.52
CA ALA A 96 2.92 6.69 -18.04
C ALA A 96 4.45 6.87 -18.02
N CYS A 97 5.13 6.36 -16.98
CA CYS A 97 6.60 6.41 -16.91
C CYS A 97 7.25 5.52 -17.98
N VAL A 98 6.78 4.30 -18.18
CA VAL A 98 7.36 3.36 -19.16
C VAL A 98 7.11 3.79 -20.61
N THR A 99 5.94 4.36 -20.90
CA THR A 99 5.62 4.88 -22.24
C THR A 99 6.29 6.21 -22.56
N GLY A 100 7.10 6.78 -21.66
CA GLY A 100 7.81 8.05 -21.86
C GLY A 100 6.95 9.31 -21.69
N HIS A 101 5.68 9.17 -21.32
CA HIS A 101 4.75 10.29 -21.09
C HIS A 101 4.76 10.81 -19.64
N GLY A 102 5.68 10.31 -18.81
CA GLY A 102 5.81 10.64 -17.38
C GLY A 102 6.54 11.94 -17.05
N GLY A 103 7.20 12.59 -18.03
CA GLY A 103 7.81 13.93 -17.89
C GLY A 103 8.60 14.13 -16.60
N ALA A 104 8.15 15.08 -15.77
CA ALA A 104 8.77 15.42 -14.49
C ALA A 104 8.75 14.28 -13.46
N VAL A 105 7.67 13.49 -13.41
CA VAL A 105 7.55 12.39 -12.45
C VAL A 105 8.52 11.26 -12.79
N ASN A 106 8.73 10.97 -14.08
CA ASN A 106 9.74 10.00 -14.49
C ASN A 106 11.16 10.43 -14.08
N LYS A 107 11.47 11.73 -14.21
CA LYS A 107 12.76 12.28 -13.77
C LYS A 107 12.94 12.18 -12.25
N PHE A 108 11.87 12.41 -11.49
CA PHE A 108 11.89 12.25 -10.03
C PHE A 108 12.07 10.77 -9.62
N LEU A 109 11.29 9.85 -10.20
CA LEU A 109 11.36 8.42 -9.90
C LEU A 109 12.69 7.78 -10.32
N SER A 110 13.28 8.26 -11.41
CA SER A 110 14.58 7.78 -11.90
C SER A 110 15.78 8.41 -11.17
N TRP A 111 15.55 9.24 -10.15
CA TRP A 111 16.64 9.92 -9.46
C TRP A 111 17.47 8.93 -8.63
N SER A 112 18.80 9.00 -8.76
CA SER A 112 19.74 8.09 -8.10
C SER A 112 19.64 8.09 -6.58
N LEU A 113 19.12 9.15 -5.96
CA LEU A 113 18.86 9.20 -4.52
C LEU A 113 17.72 8.25 -4.06
N LEU A 114 16.76 7.92 -4.93
CA LEU A 114 15.70 6.98 -4.59
C LEU A 114 16.17 5.52 -4.63
N ALA A 115 17.28 5.23 -5.32
CA ALA A 115 17.84 3.89 -5.38
C ALA A 115 18.31 3.35 -4.00
N PRO A 116 19.09 4.08 -3.17
CA PRO A 116 19.41 3.63 -1.82
C PRO A 116 18.20 3.68 -0.87
N VAL A 117 17.31 4.67 -1.01
CA VAL A 117 16.11 4.80 -0.16
C VAL A 117 15.16 3.62 -0.35
N SER A 118 14.92 3.19 -1.59
CA SER A 118 14.07 2.02 -1.87
C SER A 118 14.63 0.74 -1.23
N ARG A 119 15.96 0.55 -1.26
CA ARG A 119 16.64 -0.56 -0.56
C ARG A 119 16.47 -0.46 0.95
N LEU A 120 16.63 0.73 1.53
CA LEU A 120 16.46 0.93 2.97
C LEU A 120 15.04 0.63 3.42
N THR A 121 14.02 1.17 2.73
CA THR A 121 12.62 0.90 3.02
C THR A 121 12.29 -0.59 2.92
N PHE A 122 12.87 -1.30 1.95
CA PHE A 122 12.70 -2.74 1.83
C PHE A 122 13.30 -3.49 3.04
N MET A 123 14.51 -3.13 3.49
CA MET A 123 15.10 -3.74 4.69
C MET A 123 14.27 -3.46 5.94
N ILE A 124 13.78 -2.23 6.11
CA ILE A 124 12.89 -1.87 7.22
C ILE A 124 11.59 -2.68 7.16
N TYR A 125 11.00 -2.85 5.98
CA TYR A 125 9.78 -3.64 5.81
C TYR A 125 9.96 -5.11 6.22
N LEU A 126 11.09 -5.73 5.84
CA LEU A 126 11.42 -7.09 6.26
C LEU A 126 11.58 -7.19 7.78
N LEU A 127 12.31 -6.25 8.40
CA LEU A 127 12.49 -6.21 9.85
C LEU A 127 11.18 -5.96 10.60
N HIS A 128 10.31 -5.09 10.07
CA HIS A 128 9.03 -4.74 10.70
C HIS A 128 8.17 -5.97 10.94
N SER A 129 8.08 -6.85 9.94
CA SER A 129 7.33 -8.12 10.04
C SER A 129 7.89 -9.01 11.15
N LEU A 130 9.23 -9.15 11.24
CA LEU A 130 9.89 -9.91 12.30
C LEU A 130 9.62 -9.33 13.69
N VAL A 131 9.70 -8.00 13.84
CA VAL A 131 9.44 -7.32 15.11
C VAL A 131 8.01 -7.54 15.59
N ILE A 132 7.02 -7.49 14.69
CA ILE A 132 5.61 -7.79 15.02
C ILE A 132 5.47 -9.24 15.52
N TRP A 133 6.08 -10.20 14.82
CA TRP A 133 6.04 -11.61 15.21
C TRP A 133 6.64 -11.85 16.60
N VAL A 134 7.81 -11.28 16.88
CA VAL A 134 8.46 -11.37 18.19
C VAL A 134 7.57 -10.74 19.26
N ARG A 135 7.04 -9.54 19.03
CA ARG A 135 6.14 -8.85 19.97
C ARG A 135 4.88 -9.66 20.28
N MET A 136 4.26 -10.28 19.28
CA MET A 136 3.09 -11.16 19.49
C MET A 136 3.44 -12.42 20.29
N GLY A 137 4.61 -13.01 20.05
CA GLY A 137 5.12 -14.13 20.85
C GLY A 137 5.39 -13.74 22.31
N SER A 138 6.04 -12.59 22.53
CA SER A 138 6.34 -12.07 23.88
C SER A 138 5.09 -11.68 24.68
N LEU A 139 3.96 -11.38 24.03
CA LEU A 139 2.68 -11.14 24.70
C LEU A 139 1.97 -12.43 25.11
N ARG A 140 2.33 -13.58 24.51
CA ARG A 140 1.77 -14.90 24.83
C ARG A 140 2.50 -15.58 26.00
N GLU A 141 3.78 -15.30 26.19
CA GLU A 141 4.53 -15.72 27.38
C GLU A 141 4.50 -14.60 28.43
N ARG A 142 4.38 -14.94 29.72
CA ARG A 142 4.47 -13.95 30.80
C ARG A 142 5.89 -13.37 30.81
N LEU A 143 6.05 -12.21 30.18
CA LEU A 143 7.20 -11.29 30.23
C LEU A 143 8.48 -11.91 30.81
N TYR A 144 9.30 -12.54 29.98
CA TYR A 144 10.68 -12.82 30.34
C TYR A 144 11.41 -11.50 30.60
N PHE A 145 12.20 -11.45 31.69
CA PHE A 145 13.08 -10.34 32.06
C PHE A 145 14.16 -10.13 30.98
N SER A 146 13.79 -9.42 29.91
CA SER A 146 14.71 -8.96 28.87
C SER A 146 14.77 -7.44 28.92
N HIS A 147 15.97 -6.86 28.77
CA HIS A 147 16.21 -5.40 28.81
C HIS A 147 15.26 -4.63 27.88
N TYR A 148 14.87 -5.23 26.76
CA TYR A 148 13.92 -4.67 25.79
C TYR A 148 12.50 -4.49 26.36
N ASN A 149 12.03 -5.42 27.20
CA ASN A 149 10.72 -5.34 27.85
C ASN A 149 10.71 -4.30 28.98
N MET A 150 11.84 -4.11 29.67
CA MET A 150 11.95 -3.15 30.77
C MET A 150 11.90 -1.69 30.27
N VAL A 151 12.65 -1.37 29.21
CA VAL A 151 12.67 -0.01 28.62
C VAL A 151 11.31 0.35 28.01
N SER A 152 10.65 -0.58 27.33
CA SER A 152 9.34 -0.34 26.72
C SER A 152 8.19 -0.25 27.74
N THR A 153 8.37 -0.80 28.95
CA THR A 153 7.40 -0.67 30.05
C THR A 153 7.59 0.66 30.81
N ILE A 154 8.84 1.09 31.04
CA ILE A 154 9.16 2.37 31.70
C ILE A 154 8.72 3.56 30.82
N ALA A 155 8.93 3.49 29.51
CA ALA A 155 8.47 4.54 28.58
C ALA A 155 6.93 4.64 28.44
N LYS A 156 6.17 3.73 29.06
CA LYS A 156 4.71 3.66 29.02
C LYS A 156 4.03 4.04 30.34
N GLN A 157 4.79 4.33 31.41
CA GLN A 157 4.23 4.87 32.64
C GLN A 157 4.13 6.40 32.54
N PRO A 158 2.97 7.01 32.86
CA PRO A 158 2.84 8.47 32.95
C PRO A 158 3.67 9.07 34.08
#